data_AF-A0A963K0Q2-F1
#
_entry.id   AF-A0A963K0Q2-F1
#
_cell.length_a   1.000
_cell.length_b   1.000
_cell.length_c   1.000
_cell.angle_alpha   90.00
_cell.angle_beta   90.00
_cell.angle_gamma   90.00
#
_symmetry.space_group_name_H-M   'P 1'
#
loop_
_entity.id
_entity.type
_entity.pdbx_description
1 polymer ?
#
loop_
_entity_poly.entity_id
_entity_poly.type
_entity_poly.pdbx_seq_one_letter_code
_entity_poly.pdbx_strand_id
1 'polypeptide(L)'
;SRSVGGLLAAFAPIPQDRARALGHRIETLAGRSRHLVPSHDPADPRFDAKRYWRGPVWLIVNYMIADGLAAAGEAAIAARIRADSIDLITRSGFAEYYDPLTGEPCGGDRFTWTAAMVLEFLETSGEQAGEPG
;
A
#
# COMPACT_ATOMS: atom_id res chain seq x y z
N SER A 1 9.60 17.30 5.00
CA SER A 1 9.44 16.52 3.75
C SER A 1 8.37 15.48 3.99
N ARG A 2 7.36 15.33 3.13
CA ARG A 2 6.25 14.38 3.33
C ARG A 2 6.57 13.09 2.56
N SER A 3 7.37 12.21 3.14
CA SER A 3 7.70 10.89 2.57
C SER A 3 6.94 9.77 3.28
N VAL A 4 6.85 8.61 2.63
CA VAL A 4 6.28 7.37 3.19
C VAL A 4 6.93 6.91 4.50
N GLY A 5 8.13 7.40 4.84
CA GLY A 5 8.78 7.10 6.12
C GLY A 5 7.92 7.48 7.34
N GLY A 6 7.04 8.49 7.21
CA GLY A 6 6.06 8.82 8.25
C GLY A 6 4.87 7.86 8.35
N LEU A 7 4.59 7.08 7.29
CA LEU A 7 3.51 6.09 7.24
C LEU A 7 3.92 4.74 7.83
N LEU A 8 5.22 4.44 7.89
CA LEU A 8 5.75 3.24 8.57
C LEU A 8 5.40 3.18 10.06
N ALA A 9 5.12 4.34 10.68
CA ALA A 9 4.63 4.38 12.06
C ALA A 9 3.32 3.61 12.24
N ALA A 10 2.52 3.39 11.19
CA ALA A 10 1.30 2.59 11.24
C ALA A 10 1.55 1.11 11.59
N PHE A 11 2.76 0.59 11.33
CA PHE A 11 3.12 -0.79 11.65
C PHE A 11 3.37 -1.01 13.15
N ALA A 12 3.71 0.05 13.89
CA ALA A 12 3.72 -0.01 15.35
C ALA A 12 2.28 0.11 15.86
N PRO A 13 1.93 -0.49 17.02
CA PRO A 13 0.65 -0.21 17.67
C PRO A 13 0.50 1.29 17.87
N ILE A 14 -0.30 1.94 17.02
CA ILE A 14 -0.57 3.35 17.09
C ILE A 14 -1.93 3.58 17.75
N PRO A 15 -2.06 4.65 18.56
CA PRO A 15 -3.35 5.10 19.04
C PRO A 15 -4.38 5.23 17.90
N GLN A 16 -5.63 4.84 18.17
CA GLN A 16 -6.70 4.77 17.17
C GLN A 16 -6.98 6.11 16.47
N ASP A 17 -6.85 7.23 17.19
CA ASP A 17 -6.96 8.58 16.64
C ASP A 17 -5.88 8.87 15.58
N ARG A 18 -4.65 8.39 15.80
CA ARG A 18 -3.58 8.50 14.81
C ARG A 18 -3.84 7.59 13.61
N ALA A 19 -4.33 6.37 13.83
CA ALA A 19 -4.68 5.46 12.75
C ALA A 19 -5.76 6.06 11.85
N ARG A 20 -6.82 6.64 12.44
CA ARG A 20 -7.87 7.37 11.72
C ARG A 20 -7.31 8.53 10.89
N ALA A 21 -6.42 9.32 11.49
CA ALA A 21 -5.78 10.44 10.78
C ALA A 21 -4.94 9.96 9.59
N LEU A 22 -4.24 8.83 9.72
CA LEU A 22 -3.49 8.20 8.63
C LEU A 22 -4.42 7.63 7.55
N GLY A 23 -5.52 6.97 7.93
CA GLY A 23 -6.55 6.48 7.02
C GLY A 23 -7.11 7.60 6.16
N HIS A 24 -7.57 8.70 6.79
CA HIS A 24 -8.02 9.88 6.07
C HIS A 24 -6.94 10.48 5.17
N ARG A 25 -5.69 10.52 5.63
CA ARG A 25 -4.59 11.01 4.79
C ARG A 25 -4.42 10.13 3.55
N ILE A 26 -4.47 8.82 3.67
CA ILE A 26 -4.37 7.89 2.54
C ILE A 26 -5.56 8.05 1.60
N GLU A 27 -6.78 8.24 2.11
CA GLU A 27 -7.96 8.55 1.31
C GLU A 27 -7.77 9.82 0.47
N THR A 28 -7.13 10.87 1.01
CA THR A 28 -6.82 12.06 0.20
C THR A 28 -5.86 11.79 -0.95
N LEU A 29 -5.01 10.76 -0.85
CA LEU A 29 -4.13 10.34 -1.95
C LEU A 29 -4.90 9.59 -3.04
N ALA A 30 -6.01 8.92 -2.69
CA ALA A 30 -6.84 8.17 -3.62
C ALA A 30 -7.49 9.06 -4.69
N GLY A 31 -7.72 10.34 -4.39
CA GLY A 31 -8.19 11.31 -5.38
C GLY A 31 -7.15 11.70 -6.43
N ARG A 32 -5.89 11.28 -6.28
CA ARG A 32 -4.76 11.69 -7.12
C ARG A 32 -3.88 10.53 -7.59
N SER A 33 -4.22 9.32 -7.18
CA SER A 33 -3.53 8.08 -7.53
C SER A 33 -4.55 7.00 -7.81
N ARG A 34 -4.30 6.16 -8.81
CA ARG A 34 -5.16 5.01 -9.10
C ARG A 34 -4.92 3.89 -8.10
N HIS A 35 -3.67 3.63 -7.75
CA HIS A 35 -3.26 2.59 -6.82
C HIS A 35 -2.64 3.22 -5.57
N LEU A 36 -3.10 2.80 -4.40
CA LEU A 36 -2.53 3.19 -3.12
C LEU A 36 -1.44 2.20 -2.69
N VAL A 37 -0.47 2.57 -1.86
CA VAL A 37 -0.15 3.92 -1.36
C VAL A 37 1.10 4.43 -2.09
N PRO A 38 1.05 5.58 -2.78
CA PRO A 38 2.26 6.14 -3.40
C PRO A 38 3.28 6.54 -2.33
N SER A 39 4.57 6.31 -2.59
CA SER A 39 5.65 6.63 -1.65
C SER A 39 5.87 8.13 -1.41
N HIS A 40 5.29 8.96 -2.26
CA HIS A 40 5.33 10.42 -2.19
C HIS A 40 3.98 11.00 -2.67
N ASP A 41 3.58 12.16 -2.13
CA ASP A 41 2.30 12.78 -2.49
C ASP A 41 2.29 13.17 -3.99
N PRO A 42 1.33 12.67 -4.79
CA PRO A 42 1.22 13.02 -6.21
C PRO A 42 1.05 14.52 -6.51
N ALA A 43 0.67 15.33 -5.53
CA ALA A 43 0.59 16.79 -5.69
C ALA A 43 1.86 17.55 -5.29
N ASP A 44 2.88 16.88 -4.75
CA ASP A 44 4.15 17.53 -4.46
C ASP A 44 4.95 17.69 -5.77
N PRO A 45 5.52 18.87 -6.08
CA PRO A 45 6.28 19.09 -7.32
C PRO A 45 7.49 18.16 -7.52
N ARG A 46 7.93 17.48 -6.45
CA ARG A 46 9.04 16.54 -6.44
C ARG A 46 8.62 15.10 -6.70
N PHE A 47 7.32 14.85 -6.84
CA PHE A 47 6.75 13.57 -7.20
C PHE A 47 7.27 13.13 -8.56
N ASP A 48 7.67 11.87 -8.63
CA ASP A 48 8.10 11.21 -9.85
C ASP A 48 7.63 9.76 -9.75
N ALA A 49 6.59 9.46 -10.53
CA ALA A 49 5.80 8.23 -10.45
C ALA A 49 6.63 6.94 -10.60
N LYS A 50 7.81 7.02 -11.23
CA LYS A 50 8.69 5.87 -11.51
C LYS A 50 10.01 5.93 -10.73
N ARG A 51 10.28 7.01 -10.00
CA ARG A 51 11.55 7.18 -9.28
C ARG A 51 11.47 6.66 -7.86
N TYR A 52 11.74 5.37 -7.69
CA TYR A 52 12.08 4.74 -6.41
C TYR A 52 11.18 5.17 -5.23
N TRP A 53 11.69 5.86 -4.21
CA TRP A 53 10.92 6.34 -3.05
C TRP A 53 10.26 7.72 -3.24
N ARG A 54 10.11 8.19 -4.47
CA ARG A 54 9.60 9.54 -4.78
C ARG A 54 8.27 9.53 -5.53
N GLY A 55 7.54 8.42 -5.48
CA GLY A 55 6.25 8.30 -6.16
C GLY A 55 5.71 6.87 -6.19
N PRO A 56 6.50 5.87 -6.62
CA PRO A 56 6.03 4.49 -6.77
C PRO A 56 5.32 3.90 -5.55
N VAL A 57 4.43 2.94 -5.83
CA VAL A 57 3.84 2.03 -4.84
C VAL A 57 4.81 0.89 -4.54
N TRP A 58 4.95 0.56 -3.26
CA TRP A 58 5.79 -0.52 -2.75
C TRP A 58 4.92 -1.52 -1.99
N LEU A 59 4.80 -2.74 -2.50
CA LEU A 59 3.84 -3.72 -1.97
C LEU A 59 4.13 -4.14 -0.52
N ILE A 60 5.42 -4.26 -0.15
CA ILE A 60 5.84 -4.49 1.24
C ILE A 60 5.36 -3.37 2.18
N VAL A 61 5.40 -2.11 1.71
CA VAL A 61 4.94 -0.97 2.50
C VAL A 61 3.42 -0.94 2.58
N ASN A 62 2.73 -1.24 1.48
CA ASN A 62 1.29 -1.40 1.48
C ASN A 62 0.82 -2.47 2.45
N TYR A 63 1.51 -3.63 2.51
CA TYR A 63 1.21 -4.69 3.47
C TYR A 63 1.29 -4.17 4.89
N MET A 64 2.44 -3.60 5.28
CA MET A 64 2.65 -3.06 6.63
C MET A 64 1.62 -2.00 7.01
N ILE A 65 1.25 -1.11 6.08
CA ILE A 65 0.24 -0.07 6.32
C ILE A 65 -1.16 -0.68 6.47
N ALA A 66 -1.54 -1.59 5.57
CA ALA A 66 -2.85 -2.21 5.59
C ALA A 66 -3.07 -3.07 6.85
N ASP A 67 -2.05 -3.80 7.27
CA ASP A 67 -2.07 -4.60 8.49
C ASP A 67 -2.26 -3.73 9.73
N GLY A 68 -1.45 -2.67 9.87
CA GLY A 68 -1.56 -1.72 10.98
C GLY A 68 -2.90 -0.99 11.03
N LEU A 69 -3.44 -0.56 9.88
CA LEU A 69 -4.76 0.08 9.80
C LEU A 69 -5.88 -0.89 10.15
N ALA A 70 -5.82 -2.13 9.69
CA ALA A 70 -6.81 -3.16 10.03
C ALA A 70 -6.81 -3.45 11.54
N ALA A 71 -5.64 -3.64 12.14
CA ALA A 71 -5.48 -3.85 13.59
C ALA A 71 -5.99 -2.68 14.43
N ALA A 72 -5.94 -1.45 13.90
CA ALA A 72 -6.44 -0.25 14.54
C ALA A 72 -7.94 0.05 14.26
N GLY A 73 -8.65 -0.82 13.54
CA GLY A 73 -10.08 -0.69 13.24
C GLY A 73 -10.40 0.13 11.97
N GLU A 74 -9.40 0.56 11.20
CA GLU A 74 -9.55 1.27 9.93
C GLU A 74 -9.64 0.28 8.75
N ALA A 75 -10.58 -0.68 8.85
CA ALA A 75 -10.65 -1.84 7.97
C ALA A 75 -10.96 -1.51 6.49
N ALA A 76 -11.78 -0.49 6.22
CA ALA A 76 -12.19 -0.15 4.85
C ALA A 76 -11.00 0.33 4.00
N ILE A 77 -10.18 1.23 4.55
CA ILE A 77 -9.00 1.73 3.84
C ILE A 77 -7.91 0.66 3.73
N ALA A 78 -7.75 -0.18 4.76
CA ALA A 78 -6.86 -1.34 4.71
C ALA A 78 -7.26 -2.31 3.58
N ALA A 79 -8.54 -2.63 3.46
CA ALA A 79 -9.08 -3.48 2.39
C ALA A 79 -8.83 -2.87 1.01
N ARG A 80 -9.00 -1.54 0.86
CA ARG A 80 -8.70 -0.84 -0.39
C ARG A 80 -7.21 -0.96 -0.77
N ILE A 81 -6.30 -0.77 0.18
CA ILE A 81 -4.85 -0.91 -0.08
C ILE A 81 -4.50 -2.33 -0.52
N ARG A 82 -5.10 -3.35 0.11
CA ARG A 82 -4.91 -4.76 -0.29
C ARG A 82 -5.46 -5.02 -1.70
N ALA A 83 -6.65 -4.53 -2.02
CA ALA A 83 -7.25 -4.68 -3.34
C ALA A 83 -6.40 -4.02 -4.45
N ASP A 84 -5.94 -2.79 -4.25
CA ASP A 84 -5.05 -2.11 -5.20
C ASP A 84 -3.72 -2.86 -5.38
N SER A 85 -3.19 -3.43 -4.28
CA SER A 85 -1.97 -4.25 -4.30
C SER A 85 -2.15 -5.53 -5.15
N ILE A 86 -3.29 -6.22 -5.00
CA ILE A 86 -3.64 -7.40 -5.78
C ILE A 86 -3.85 -7.06 -7.26
N ASP A 87 -4.49 -5.92 -7.58
CA ASP A 87 -4.64 -5.45 -8.97
C ASP A 87 -3.28 -5.24 -9.65
N LEU A 88 -2.34 -4.61 -8.95
CA LEU A 88 -0.97 -4.41 -9.43
C LEU A 88 -0.26 -5.72 -9.73
N ILE A 89 -0.31 -6.69 -8.81
CA ILE A 89 0.29 -8.02 -9.00
C ILE A 89 -0.34 -8.73 -10.20
N THR A 90 -1.68 -8.72 -10.28
CA THR A 90 -2.44 -9.44 -11.30
C THR A 90 -2.18 -8.90 -12.70
N ARG A 91 -2.02 -7.58 -12.83
CA ARG A 91 -1.82 -6.91 -14.12
C ARG A 91 -0.36 -6.83 -14.54
N SER A 92 0.55 -6.66 -13.59
CA SER A 92 1.93 -6.25 -13.85
C SER A 92 2.98 -7.24 -13.34
N GLY A 93 2.57 -8.36 -12.77
CA GLY A 93 3.47 -9.38 -12.23
C GLY A 93 4.18 -8.92 -10.96
N PHE A 94 5.29 -9.57 -10.63
CA PHE A 94 6.03 -9.36 -9.38
C PHE A 94 7.22 -8.41 -9.59
N ALA A 95 6.95 -7.10 -9.58
CA ALA A 95 7.97 -6.05 -9.67
C ALA A 95 8.41 -5.54 -8.29
N GLU A 96 9.52 -4.79 -8.28
CA GLU A 96 10.07 -4.14 -7.08
C GLU A 96 9.16 -3.01 -6.57
N TYR A 97 8.68 -2.17 -7.49
CA TYR A 97 7.71 -1.09 -7.23
C TYR A 97 6.90 -0.78 -8.49
N TYR A 98 5.82 -0.03 -8.35
CA TYR A 98 4.86 0.20 -9.43
C TYR A 98 4.52 1.67 -9.58
N ASP A 99 4.33 2.12 -10.82
CA ASP A 99 3.77 3.44 -11.08
C ASP A 99 2.35 3.54 -10.49
N PRO A 100 2.10 4.47 -9.55
CA PRO A 100 0.81 4.57 -8.84
C PRO A 100 -0.34 4.99 -9.76
N LEU A 101 -0.06 5.63 -10.89
CA LEU A 101 -1.04 6.15 -11.82
C LEU A 101 -1.43 5.10 -12.86
N THR A 102 -0.44 4.41 -13.43
CA THR A 102 -0.64 3.47 -14.56
C THR A 102 -0.67 2.01 -14.13
N GLY A 103 0.04 1.69 -13.04
CA GLY A 103 0.34 0.33 -12.60
C GLY A 103 1.55 -0.30 -13.29
N GLU A 104 2.29 0.45 -14.10
CA GLU A 104 3.48 -0.05 -14.80
C GLU A 104 4.53 -0.56 -13.81
N PRO A 105 5.05 -1.79 -13.98
CA PRO A 105 6.08 -2.34 -13.11
C PRO A 105 7.40 -1.59 -13.32
N CYS A 106 8.10 -1.30 -12.23
CA CYS A 106 9.38 -0.59 -12.22
C CYS A 106 10.39 -1.34 -11.34
N GLY A 107 11.69 -1.08 -11.57
CA GLY A 107 12.78 -1.74 -10.85
C GLY A 107 13.17 -3.09 -11.45
N GLY A 108 13.76 -3.97 -10.64
CA GLY A 108 14.22 -5.27 -11.12
C GLY A 108 13.09 -6.30 -11.31
N ASP A 109 13.11 -7.03 -12.43
CA ASP A 109 12.05 -7.96 -12.87
C ASP A 109 11.78 -9.18 -11.96
N ARG A 110 12.57 -9.38 -10.89
CA ARG A 110 12.51 -10.54 -9.99
C ARG A 110 12.93 -10.18 -8.56
N PHE A 111 12.10 -9.42 -7.86
CA PHE A 111 12.38 -9.01 -6.47
C PHE A 111 11.69 -9.94 -5.45
N THR A 112 12.48 -10.68 -4.68
CA THR A 112 12.02 -11.76 -3.79
C THR A 112 11.11 -11.30 -2.65
N TRP A 113 11.20 -10.03 -2.21
CA TRP A 113 10.28 -9.48 -1.21
C TRP A 113 8.84 -9.37 -1.70
N THR A 114 8.63 -9.15 -3.00
CA THR A 114 7.28 -9.06 -3.58
C THR A 114 6.57 -10.41 -3.52
N ALA A 115 7.28 -11.50 -3.83
CA ALA A 115 6.73 -12.86 -3.76
C ALA A 115 6.30 -13.26 -2.33
N ALA A 116 7.10 -12.89 -1.31
CA ALA A 116 6.73 -13.13 0.09
C ALA A 116 5.44 -12.39 0.48
N MET A 117 5.25 -11.15 0.02
CA MET A 117 4.04 -10.37 0.32
C MET A 117 2.79 -10.91 -0.37
N VAL A 118 2.91 -11.53 -1.54
CA VAL A 118 1.77 -12.18 -2.19
C VAL A 118 1.25 -13.35 -1.38
N LEU A 119 2.13 -14.14 -0.75
CA LEU A 119 1.73 -15.22 0.14
C LEU A 119 0.95 -14.67 1.35
N GLU A 120 1.50 -13.67 2.02
CA GLU A 120 0.84 -13.01 3.17
C GLU A 120 -0.52 -12.42 2.80
N PHE A 121 -0.63 -11.73 1.66
CA PHE A 121 -1.91 -11.15 1.22
C PHE A 121 -2.97 -12.22 0.93
N LEU A 122 -2.59 -13.35 0.35
CA LEU A 122 -3.50 -14.45 0.06
C LEU A 122 -3.95 -15.17 1.34
N GLU A 123 -3.05 -15.35 2.30
CA GLU A 123 -3.38 -15.92 3.62
C GLU A 123 -4.36 -15.03 4.39
N THR A 124 -4.09 -13.72 4.52
CA THR A 124 -5.03 -12.82 5.23
C THR A 124 -6.38 -12.68 4.52
N SER A 125 -6.42 -12.81 3.19
CA SER A 125 -7.69 -12.75 2.43
C SER A 125 -8.50 -14.04 2.58
N GLY A 126 -7.84 -15.18 2.77
CA GLY A 126 -8.47 -16.48 3.01
C GLY A 126 -9.08 -16.59 4.43
N GLU A 127 -8.44 -16.01 5.44
CA GLU A 127 -8.96 -15.98 6.81
C GLU A 127 -10.25 -15.16 6.95
N GLN A 128 -10.42 -14.08 6.16
CA GLN A 128 -11.65 -13.29 6.17
C GLN A 128 -12.86 -13.94 5.48
N ALA A 129 -12.63 -15.01 4.69
CA ALA A 129 -13.70 -15.79 4.06
C ALA A 129 -14.16 -17.00 4.90
N GLY A 130 -13.53 -17.23 6.06
CA GLY A 130 -13.61 -18.48 6.83
C GLY A 130 -14.55 -18.53 8.04
N GLU A 131 -15.34 -17.50 8.33
CA GLU A 131 -16.36 -17.58 9.41
C GLU A 131 -17.79 -17.39 8.88
N PRO A 132 -18.52 -18.48 8.62
CA PRO A 132 -19.96 -18.53 8.82
C PRO A 132 -20.25 -18.97 10.27
N GLY A 133 -20.96 -18.13 11.01
CA GLY A 133 -21.58 -18.52 12.29
C GLY A 133 -22.69 -19.55 12.13
#